data_AF-A0A2H9NXE3-F1
#
_entry.id   AF-A0A2H9NXE3-F1
#
_cell.length_a   1.000
_cell.length_b   1.000
_cell.length_c   1.000
_cell.angle_alpha   90.00
_cell.angle_beta   90.00
_cell.angle_gamma   90.00
#
_symmetry.space_group_name_H-M   'P 1'
#
loop_
_entity.id
_entity.type
_entity.pdbx_description
1 polymer ?
#
loop_
_entity_poly.entity_id
_entity_poly.type
_entity_poly.pdbx_seq_one_letter_code
_entity_poly.pdbx_strand_id
1 'polypeptide(L)'
;MITESEFHRSRQMFAVVNSRLKIALPDIPESHQEWFDRRGWGSIEGHLRGYTDKNRKHVSFYVDDFQATCLLRNEFFLHLPKLIECLGLHENTMIGGGEIPDESNVIWKPRRVYGTVGHYMKYPYY
;
A
#
# COMPACT_ATOMS: atom_id res chain seq x y z
N MET A 1 0.02 -12.80 19.67
CA MET A 1 -0.92 -12.22 18.70
C MET A 1 -0.91 -10.71 18.91
N ILE A 2 -0.72 -9.94 17.85
CA ILE A 2 -0.86 -8.48 17.89
C ILE A 2 -2.35 -8.14 17.78
N THR A 3 -2.77 -7.05 18.40
CA THR A 3 -4.13 -6.52 18.21
C THR A 3 -4.27 -5.88 16.82
N GLU A 4 -5.50 -5.75 16.33
CA GLU A 4 -5.79 -5.07 15.06
C GLU A 4 -5.28 -3.62 15.05
N SER A 5 -5.44 -2.90 16.17
CA SER A 5 -4.89 -1.55 16.33
C SER A 5 -3.36 -1.52 16.27
N GLU A 6 -2.67 -2.50 16.86
CA GLU A 6 -1.20 -2.59 16.77
C GLU A 6 -0.75 -2.89 15.33
N PHE A 7 -1.46 -3.76 14.62
CA PHE A 7 -1.22 -4.05 13.21
C PHE A 7 -1.45 -2.82 12.31
N HIS A 8 -2.47 -2.00 12.58
CA HIS A 8 -2.70 -0.77 11.80
C HIS A 8 -1.65 0.28 12.09
N ARG A 9 -1.21 0.40 13.35
CA ARG A 9 -0.13 1.32 13.71
C ARG A 9 1.22 0.92 13.10
N SER A 10 1.46 -0.37 12.84
CA SER A 10 2.75 -0.84 12.26
C SER A 10 2.94 -0.51 10.78
N ARG A 11 1.96 0.12 10.14
CA ARG A 11 1.98 0.45 8.72
C ARG A 11 1.53 1.88 8.47
N GLN A 12 1.98 2.45 7.35
CA GLN A 12 1.42 3.69 6.84
C GLN A 12 0.63 3.39 5.57
N MET A 13 -0.65 3.72 5.62
CA MET A 13 -1.60 3.43 4.55
C MET A 13 -1.59 4.50 3.47
N PHE A 14 -1.92 4.10 2.25
CA PHE A 14 -2.24 4.98 1.14
C PHE A 14 -3.42 4.44 0.34
N ALA A 15 -4.03 5.30 -0.47
CA ALA A 15 -5.06 4.94 -1.43
C ALA A 15 -5.09 5.94 -2.60
N VAL A 16 -5.69 5.55 -3.71
CA VAL A 16 -5.97 6.44 -4.84
C VAL A 16 -7.47 6.70 -4.89
N VAL A 17 -7.84 7.97 -4.70
CA VAL A 17 -9.23 8.43 -4.68
C VAL A 17 -9.37 9.57 -5.67
N ASN A 18 -10.31 9.45 -6.62
CA ASN A 18 -10.48 10.40 -7.72
C ASN A 18 -9.15 10.68 -8.45
N SER A 19 -8.42 9.61 -8.79
CA SER A 19 -7.10 9.64 -9.46
C SER A 19 -6.02 10.44 -8.70
N ARG A 20 -6.20 10.64 -7.40
CA ARG A 20 -5.23 11.34 -6.54
C ARG A 20 -4.75 10.42 -5.45
N LEU A 21 -3.43 10.34 -5.31
CA LEU A 21 -2.79 9.67 -4.19
C LEU A 21 -3.15 10.37 -2.87
N LYS A 22 -3.66 9.58 -1.93
CA LYS A 22 -3.93 9.94 -0.55
C LYS A 22 -3.02 9.10 0.33
N ILE A 23 -2.37 9.74 1.29
CA ILE A 23 -1.47 9.07 2.23
C ILE A 23 -1.99 9.40 3.63
N ALA A 24 -2.13 8.37 4.46
CA ALA A 24 -2.52 8.53 5.85
C ALA A 24 -1.36 9.11 6.67
N LEU A 25 -1.67 9.72 7.81
CA LEU A 25 -0.65 10.03 8.81
C LEU A 25 0.01 8.73 9.31
N PRO A 26 1.26 8.76 9.76
CA PRO A 26 1.88 7.60 10.38
C PRO A 26 1.18 7.22 11.69
N ASP A 27 1.33 5.97 12.13
CA ASP A 27 0.86 5.46 13.44
C ASP A 27 -0.64 5.60 13.70
N ILE A 28 -1.45 5.66 12.64
CA ILE A 28 -2.90 5.71 12.77
C ILE A 28 -3.45 4.31 13.12
N PRO A 29 -4.33 4.18 14.14
CA PRO A 29 -4.94 2.90 14.50
C PRO A 29 -6.01 2.44 13.52
N GLU A 30 -6.50 3.32 12.64
CA GLU A 30 -7.61 3.02 11.75
C GLU A 30 -7.22 2.05 10.62
N SER A 31 -8.18 1.24 10.20
CA SER A 31 -8.17 0.48 8.96
C SER A 31 -8.38 1.40 7.74
N HIS A 32 -8.18 0.88 6.52
CA HIS A 32 -8.50 1.65 5.31
C HIS A 32 -9.98 2.02 5.23
N GLN A 33 -10.88 1.13 5.67
CA GLN A 33 -12.33 1.36 5.66
C GLN A 33 -12.69 2.54 6.56
N GLU A 34 -12.27 2.49 7.82
CA GLU A 34 -12.51 3.59 8.78
C GLU A 34 -11.88 4.91 8.30
N TRP A 35 -10.72 4.83 7.65
CA TRP A 35 -10.09 6.01 7.07
C TRP A 35 -10.91 6.62 5.92
N PHE A 36 -11.50 5.80 5.06
CA PHE A 36 -12.41 6.25 3.99
C PHE A 36 -13.68 6.89 4.57
N ASP A 37 -14.31 6.23 5.54
CA ASP A 37 -15.55 6.69 6.17
C ASP A 37 -15.36 8.05 6.84
N ARG A 38 -14.29 8.22 7.64
CA ARG A 38 -13.99 9.50 8.30
C ARG A 38 -13.72 10.62 7.31
N ARG A 39 -13.20 10.30 6.13
CA ARG A 39 -12.88 11.29 5.10
C ARG A 39 -14.06 11.60 4.18
N GLY A 40 -15.15 10.84 4.27
CA GLY A 40 -16.33 11.02 3.42
C GLY A 40 -16.05 10.74 1.95
N TRP A 41 -15.16 9.78 1.64
CA TRP A 41 -14.80 9.44 0.25
C TRP A 41 -15.77 8.46 -0.42
N GLY A 42 -16.74 7.94 0.31
CA GLY A 42 -17.69 6.94 -0.19
C GLY A 42 -17.15 5.52 -0.03
N SER A 43 -17.61 4.61 -0.88
CA SER A 43 -17.21 3.19 -0.86
C SER A 43 -15.71 3.03 -1.11
N ILE A 44 -15.10 2.08 -0.39
CA ILE A 44 -13.70 1.67 -0.63
C ILE A 44 -13.56 0.68 -1.80
N GLU A 45 -14.67 0.10 -2.25
CA GLU A 45 -14.67 -0.95 -3.28
C GLU A 45 -14.08 -0.43 -4.60
N GLY A 46 -13.26 -1.27 -5.25
CA GLY A 46 -12.61 -0.94 -6.50
C GLY A 46 -11.47 0.09 -6.39
N HIS A 47 -11.25 0.71 -5.23
CA HIS A 47 -10.16 1.66 -5.04
C HIS A 47 -8.83 0.96 -4.80
N LEU A 48 -7.79 1.42 -5.52
CA LEU A 48 -6.42 1.10 -5.21
C LEU A 48 -6.07 1.59 -3.81
N ARG A 49 -5.61 0.64 -3.01
CA ARG A 49 -5.15 0.86 -1.65
C ARG A 49 -3.86 0.10 -1.40
N GLY A 50 -3.17 0.48 -0.35
CA GLY A 50 -1.94 -0.20 0.02
C GLY A 50 -1.35 0.36 1.29
N TYR A 51 -0.19 -0.18 1.64
CA TYR A 51 0.55 0.29 2.79
C TYR A 51 2.05 0.07 2.59
N THR A 52 2.83 0.68 3.47
CA THR A 52 4.23 0.35 3.68
C THR A 52 4.48 0.12 5.17
N ASP A 53 5.42 -0.74 5.52
CA ASP A 53 5.80 -0.96 6.91
C ASP A 53 6.56 0.24 7.49
N LYS A 54 6.64 0.33 8.82
CA LYS A 54 7.39 1.39 9.52
C LYS A 54 8.82 1.58 9.05
N ASN A 55 9.50 0.50 8.66
CA ASN A 55 10.90 0.54 8.24
C ASN A 55 11.06 0.80 6.74
N ARG A 56 9.95 0.99 6.00
CA ARG A 56 9.93 1.18 4.55
C ARG A 56 10.65 0.05 3.80
N LYS A 57 10.67 -1.16 4.34
CA LYS A 57 11.29 -2.32 3.68
C LYS A 57 10.35 -2.94 2.65
N HIS A 58 9.06 -2.72 2.79
CA HIS A 58 8.01 -3.26 1.95
C HIS A 58 6.98 -2.17 1.66
N VAL A 59 6.55 -2.08 0.40
CA VAL A 59 5.36 -1.37 -0.04
C VAL A 59 4.52 -2.33 -0.85
N SER A 60 3.22 -2.35 -0.62
CA SER A 60 2.32 -3.23 -1.35
C SER A 60 0.98 -2.56 -1.62
N PHE A 61 0.38 -2.95 -2.74
CA PHE A 61 -0.89 -2.42 -3.23
C PHE A 61 -1.87 -3.54 -3.54
N TYR A 62 -3.15 -3.26 -3.35
CA TYR A 62 -4.23 -4.20 -3.59
C TYR A 62 -5.57 -3.46 -3.76
N VAL A 63 -6.59 -4.23 -4.15
CA VAL A 63 -7.99 -3.83 -4.22
C VAL A 63 -8.85 -4.96 -3.66
N ASP A 64 -10.04 -4.62 -3.16
CA ASP A 64 -11.05 -5.54 -2.63
C ASP A 64 -10.45 -6.64 -1.73
N ASP A 65 -10.67 -7.91 -2.05
CA ASP A 65 -10.16 -9.09 -1.33
C ASP A 65 -8.64 -9.32 -1.52
N PHE A 66 -7.87 -8.24 -1.32
CA PHE A 66 -6.42 -8.22 -1.36
C PHE A 66 -5.81 -8.68 -2.68
N GLN A 67 -6.48 -8.34 -3.79
CA GLN A 67 -6.06 -8.71 -5.14
C GLN A 67 -5.23 -7.60 -5.79
N ALA A 68 -4.36 -7.96 -6.73
CA ALA A 68 -3.71 -7.02 -7.64
C ALA A 68 -3.95 -7.45 -9.09
N THR A 69 -4.77 -6.67 -9.80
CA THR A 69 -5.07 -6.88 -11.22
C THR A 69 -4.09 -6.12 -12.11
N CYS A 70 -4.05 -6.43 -13.41
CA CYS A 70 -3.20 -5.70 -14.36
C CYS A 70 -3.55 -4.20 -14.44
N LEU A 71 -4.84 -3.84 -14.37
CA LEU A 71 -5.29 -2.45 -14.37
C LEU A 71 -4.79 -1.72 -13.11
N LEU A 72 -4.97 -2.35 -11.95
CA LEU A 72 -4.52 -1.81 -10.67
C LEU A 72 -3.00 -1.63 -10.61
N ARG A 73 -2.27 -2.59 -11.17
CA ARG A 73 -0.81 -2.53 -11.27
C ARG A 73 -0.38 -1.30 -12.07
N ASN A 74 -1.01 -1.06 -13.22
CA ASN A 74 -0.67 0.09 -14.05
C ASN A 74 -0.98 1.41 -13.32
N GLU A 75 -2.14 1.50 -12.66
CA GLU A 75 -2.50 2.65 -11.83
C GLU A 75 -1.51 2.86 -10.67
N PHE A 76 -1.09 1.79 -10.00
CA PHE A 76 -0.08 1.86 -8.95
C PHE A 76 1.22 2.45 -9.47
N PHE A 77 1.75 1.95 -10.59
CA PHE A 77 3.01 2.43 -11.14
C PHE A 77 2.95 3.86 -11.67
N LEU A 78 1.76 4.39 -12.01
CA LEU A 78 1.57 5.81 -12.29
C LEU A 78 1.77 6.69 -11.03
N HIS A 79 1.38 6.18 -9.85
CA HIS A 79 1.49 6.91 -8.59
C HIS A 79 2.77 6.59 -7.80
N LEU A 80 3.48 5.52 -8.14
CA LEU A 80 4.67 5.06 -7.44
C LEU A 80 5.76 6.13 -7.29
N PRO A 81 6.10 6.97 -8.29
CA PRO A 81 7.09 8.03 -8.11
C PRO A 81 6.72 9.00 -6.98
N LYS A 82 5.44 9.40 -6.93
CA LYS A 82 4.96 10.30 -5.89
C LYS A 82 4.94 9.62 -4.52
N LEU A 83 4.63 8.34 -4.49
CA LEU A 83 4.66 7.54 -3.27
C LEU A 83 6.09 7.40 -2.72
N ILE A 84 7.08 7.13 -3.59
CA ILE A 84 8.50 7.07 -3.25
C ILE A 84 8.96 8.38 -2.61
N GLU A 85 8.64 9.52 -3.25
CA GLU A 85 8.98 10.85 -2.76
C GLU A 85 8.32 11.14 -1.40
N CYS A 86 7.00 10.98 -1.29
CA CYS A 86 6.26 11.36 -0.09
C CYS A 86 6.54 10.47 1.12
N LEU A 87 6.84 9.19 0.91
CA LEU A 87 7.10 8.24 1.99
C LEU A 87 8.59 8.00 2.25
N GLY A 88 9.47 8.58 1.42
CA GLY A 88 10.91 8.36 1.50
C GLY A 88 11.29 6.90 1.32
N LEU A 89 10.69 6.22 0.32
CA LEU A 89 10.99 4.80 0.07
C LEU A 89 12.42 4.65 -0.44
N HIS A 90 13.15 3.69 0.13
CA HIS A 90 14.55 3.44 -0.21
C HIS A 90 14.66 2.54 -1.44
N GLU A 91 15.81 2.57 -2.12
CA GLU A 91 16.07 1.70 -3.29
C GLU A 91 15.90 0.20 -3.01
N ASN A 92 16.08 -0.22 -1.76
CA ASN A 92 15.93 -1.61 -1.31
C ASN A 92 14.50 -1.95 -0.87
N THR A 93 13.58 -0.99 -0.87
CA THR A 93 12.17 -1.23 -0.57
C THR A 93 11.58 -2.20 -1.60
N MET A 94 11.06 -3.33 -1.13
CA MET A 94 10.38 -4.32 -1.95
C MET A 94 9.01 -3.81 -2.39
N ILE A 95 8.69 -4.00 -3.67
CA ILE A 95 7.38 -3.67 -4.25
C ILE A 95 6.57 -4.96 -4.39
N GLY A 96 5.53 -5.09 -3.58
CA GLY A 96 4.54 -6.16 -3.62
C GLY A 96 3.23 -5.72 -4.28
N GLY A 97 2.42 -6.69 -4.71
CA GLY A 97 1.02 -6.44 -5.02
C GLY A 97 0.14 -7.67 -4.77
N GLY A 98 -1.06 -7.39 -4.29
CA GLY A 98 -1.95 -8.35 -3.64
C GLY A 98 -1.37 -8.78 -2.30
N GLU A 99 -2.20 -9.26 -1.40
CA GLU A 99 -1.75 -9.75 -0.08
C GLU A 99 -2.32 -11.13 0.21
N ILE A 100 -1.56 -11.89 0.97
CA ILE A 100 -2.00 -13.12 1.62
C ILE A 100 -2.13 -12.78 3.11
N PRO A 101 -3.36 -12.53 3.61
CA PRO A 101 -3.59 -12.23 5.01
C PRO A 101 -2.99 -13.32 5.90
N ASP A 102 -2.23 -12.89 6.90
CA ASP A 102 -1.65 -13.77 7.90
C ASP A 102 -1.76 -13.07 9.26
N GLU A 103 -2.69 -13.53 10.07
CA GLU A 103 -3.02 -12.97 11.39
C GLU A 103 -1.86 -13.09 12.39
N SER A 104 -0.86 -13.92 12.10
CA SER A 104 0.32 -14.07 12.93
C SER A 104 1.41 -13.06 12.60
N ASN A 105 1.30 -12.36 11.46
CA ASN A 105 2.34 -11.48 10.93
C ASN A 105 1.92 -10.01 10.89
N VAL A 106 2.86 -9.15 11.29
CA VAL A 106 2.74 -7.68 11.26
C VAL A 106 2.70 -7.16 9.81
N ILE A 107 3.29 -7.91 8.87
CA ILE A 107 3.35 -7.59 7.45
C ILE A 107 2.83 -8.81 6.70
N TRP A 108 1.82 -8.60 5.88
CA TRP A 108 1.29 -9.65 5.04
C TRP A 108 2.23 -9.92 3.87
N LYS A 109 2.25 -11.17 3.41
CA LYS A 109 3.11 -11.55 2.29
C LYS A 109 2.45 -11.10 1.00
N PRO A 110 3.19 -10.44 0.10
CA PRO A 110 2.62 -10.06 -1.18
C PRO A 110 2.35 -11.31 -2.02
N ARG A 111 1.23 -11.32 -2.75
CA ARG A 111 0.93 -12.41 -3.72
C ARG A 111 1.94 -12.41 -4.86
N ARG A 112 2.40 -11.23 -5.25
CA ARG A 112 3.40 -11.04 -6.29
C ARG A 112 4.41 -9.98 -5.88
N VAL A 113 5.69 -10.25 -6.14
CA VAL A 113 6.78 -9.28 -6.01
C VAL A 113 7.11 -8.74 -7.40
N TYR A 114 7.21 -7.43 -7.52
CA TYR A 114 7.52 -6.71 -8.77
C TYR A 114 8.98 -6.26 -8.85
N GLY A 115 9.73 -6.37 -7.76
CA GLY A 115 11.12 -5.97 -7.65
C GLY A 115 11.34 -5.03 -6.48
N THR A 116 12.31 -4.12 -6.62
CA THR A 116 12.58 -3.07 -5.63
C THR A 116 12.37 -1.70 -6.24
N VAL A 117 12.24 -0.67 -5.39
CA VAL A 117 12.22 0.73 -5.82
C VAL A 117 13.44 1.07 -6.67
N GLY A 118 14.64 0.61 -6.29
CA GLY A 118 15.86 0.85 -7.07
C GLY A 118 15.81 0.25 -8.47
N HIS A 119 15.24 -0.95 -8.61
CA HIS A 119 15.03 -1.57 -9.92
C HIS A 119 14.03 -0.76 -10.76
N TYR A 120 12.90 -0.36 -10.17
CA TYR A 120 11.88 0.46 -10.83
C TYR A 120 12.45 1.81 -11.30
N MET A 121 13.20 2.51 -10.45
CA MET A 121 13.80 3.81 -10.78
C MET A 121 14.81 3.71 -11.92
N LYS A 122 15.48 2.55 -12.08
CA LYS A 122 16.40 2.30 -13.19
C LYS A 122 15.68 1.87 -14.48
N TYR A 123 14.54 1.18 -14.35
CA TYR A 123 13.78 0.60 -15.47
C TYR A 123 12.27 0.85 -15.31
N PRO A 124 11.77 2.07 -15.57
CA PRO A 124 10.40 2.48 -15.23
C PRO A 124 9.28 1.92 -16.14
N TYR A 125 9.58 0.97 -17.03
CA TYR A 125 8.62 0.44 -18.01
C TYR A 125 8.09 -0.94 -17.55
N TYR A 126 6.99 -0.95 -16.79
CA TYR A 126 6.26 -2.15 -16.31
C TYR A 126 4.83 -2.24 -16.87
#